data_AF-X0WHK9-F1
#
_entry.id   AF-X0WHK9-F1
#
_cell.length_a   1.000
_cell.length_b   1.000
_cell.length_c   1.000
_cell.angle_alpha   90.00
_cell.angle_beta   90.00
_cell.angle_gamma   90.00
#
_symmetry.space_group_name_H-M   'P 1'
#
loop_
_entity.id
_entity.type
_entity.pdbx_description
1 polymer ?
#
loop_
_entity_poly.entity_id
_entity_poly.type
_entity_poly.pdbx_seq_one_letter_code
_entity_poly.pdbx_strand_id
1 'polypeptide(L)' 'TDAHRIDNLGLMGFGIATAARGWTTKHDVLNTLSADKIKTWAKSKRL' A
#
# COMPACT_ATOMS: atom_id res chain seq x y z
N THR A 1 -1.83 3.49 7.41
CA THR A 1 -2.58 3.55 8.69
C THR A 1 -1.72 3.98 9.85
N ASP A 2 -0.39 3.82 9.78
CA ASP A 2 0.52 4.17 10.88
C ASP A 2 0.03 3.60 12.23
N ALA A 3 -0.30 2.31 12.18
CA ALA A 3 -1.02 1.65 13.25
C ALA A 3 -0.09 1.40 14.45
N HIS A 4 -0.44 1.99 15.61
CA HIS A 4 0.20 1.74 16.90
C HIS A 4 -0.65 0.83 17.82
N ARG A 5 -1.78 0.33 17.29
CA ARG A 5 -2.69 -0.64 17.90
C ARG A 5 -3.42 -1.41 16.79
N ILE A 6 -3.82 -2.66 17.06
CA ILE A 6 -4.40 -3.57 16.04
C ILE A 6 -5.61 -2.93 15.34
N ASP A 7 -6.50 -2.30 16.10
CA ASP A 7 -7.72 -1.68 15.55
C ASP A 7 -7.43 -0.60 14.49
N ASN A 8 -6.28 0.06 14.57
CA ASN A 8 -5.89 1.10 13.60
C ASN A 8 -5.61 0.51 12.21
N LEU A 9 -5.41 -0.82 12.07
CA LEU A 9 -5.31 -1.46 10.76
C LEU A 9 -6.61 -1.28 9.94
N GLY A 10 -7.76 -1.15 10.62
CA GLY A 10 -9.06 -0.88 9.99
C GLY A 10 -9.12 0.48 9.27
N LEU A 11 -8.21 1.41 9.58
CA LEU A 11 -8.13 2.73 8.91
C LEU A 11 -7.68 2.64 7.45
N MET A 12 -7.32 1.45 6.93
CA MET A 12 -6.84 1.27 5.55
C MET A 12 -7.87 1.75 4.50
N GLY A 13 -9.16 1.70 4.83
CA GLY A 13 -10.23 2.21 3.97
C GLY A 13 -10.06 3.69 3.60
N PHE A 14 -9.51 4.52 4.50
CA PHE A 14 -9.22 5.92 4.19
C PHE A 14 -8.12 6.08 3.14
N GLY A 15 -7.11 5.20 3.15
CA GLY A 15 -6.07 5.15 2.13
C GLY A 15 -6.64 4.81 0.76
N ILE A 16 -7.52 3.81 0.68
CA ILE A 16 -8.22 3.41 -0.56
C ILE A 16 -9.09 4.56 -1.09
N ALA A 17 -9.91 5.18 -0.23
CA ALA A 17 -10.77 6.30 -0.64
C ALA A 17 -9.97 7.52 -1.13
N THR A 18 -8.81 7.78 -0.52
CA THR A 18 -7.88 8.83 -0.95
C THR A 18 -7.27 8.51 -2.31
N ALA A 19 -6.81 7.28 -2.51
CA ALA A 19 -6.26 6.79 -3.77
C ALA A 19 -7.28 6.87 -4.93
N ALA A 20 -8.54 6.52 -4.66
CA ALA A 20 -9.64 6.64 -5.62
C ALA A 20 -9.91 8.09 -6.03
N ARG A 21 -9.91 9.03 -5.06
CA ARG A 21 -10.06 10.47 -5.35
C ARG A 21 -8.91 11.02 -6.19
N GLY A 22 -7.72 10.46 -6.04
CA GLY A 22 -6.54 10.77 -6.86
C GLY A 22 -6.48 10.03 -8.21
N TRP A 23 -7.54 9.29 -8.58
CA TRP A 23 -7.65 8.57 -9.85
C TRP A 23 -6.54 7.53 -10.09
N THR A 24 -5.93 7.04 -9.01
CA THR A 24 -4.92 5.98 -9.09
C THR A 24 -5.56 4.66 -9.53
N THR A 25 -4.82 3.88 -10.31
CA THR A 25 -5.17 2.52 -10.68
C THR A 25 -4.39 1.51 -9.84
N LYS A 26 -4.77 0.23 -9.91
CA LYS A 26 -4.02 -0.83 -9.22
C LYS A 26 -2.53 -0.84 -9.58
N HIS A 27 -2.17 -0.43 -10.79
CA HIS A 27 -0.80 -0.46 -11.28
C HIS A 27 0.10 0.60 -10.63
N ASP A 28 -0.51 1.62 -10.03
CA ASP A 28 0.18 2.73 -9.35
C ASP A 28 0.45 2.43 -7.86
N VAL A 29 -0.14 1.35 -7.31
CA VAL A 29 -0.19 1.09 -5.86
C VAL A 29 0.55 -0.19 -5.48
N LEU A 30 1.62 -0.06 -4.69
CA LEU A 30 2.46 -1.18 -4.24
C LEU A 30 1.68 -2.24 -3.45
N ASN A 31 0.68 -1.85 -2.67
CA ASN A 31 -0.12 -2.77 -1.85
C ASN A 31 -0.95 -3.77 -2.67
N THR A 32 -1.04 -3.60 -4.00
CA THR A 32 -1.72 -4.55 -4.90
C THR A 32 -0.78 -5.63 -5.45
N LEU A 33 0.52 -5.48 -5.24
CA LEU A 33 1.51 -6.49 -5.63
C LEU A 33 1.38 -7.73 -4.73
N SER A 34 1.75 -8.89 -5.28
CA SER A 34 1.96 -10.08 -4.46
C SER A 34 3.13 -9.87 -3.50
N ALA A 35 3.16 -10.64 -2.41
CA ALA A 35 4.22 -10.58 -1.42
C ALA A 35 5.63 -10.74 -2.04
N ASP A 36 5.80 -11.61 -3.04
CA ASP A 36 7.09 -11.79 -3.71
C ASP A 36 7.46 -10.60 -4.60
N LYS A 37 6.49 -10.02 -5.31
CA LYS A 37 6.73 -8.85 -6.16
C LYS A 37 7.15 -7.63 -5.35
N ILE A 38 6.49 -7.35 -4.22
CA ILE A 38 6.85 -6.21 -3.38
C ILE A 38 8.22 -6.40 -2.72
N LYS A 39 8.60 -7.63 -2.34
CA LYS A 39 9.96 -7.94 -1.84
C LYS A 39 11.01 -7.67 -2.90
N THR A 40 10.79 -8.10 -4.15
CA THR A 40 11.71 -7.84 -5.26
C THR A 40 11.83 -6.34 -5.55
N TRP A 41 10.69 -5.63 -5.60
CA TRP A 41 10.69 -4.17 -5.77
C TRP A 41 11.50 -3.47 -4.67
N ALA A 42 11.30 -3.85 -3.39
CA ALA A 42 12.02 -3.26 -2.27
C ALA A 42 13.54 -3.49 -2.34
N LYS A 43 13.97 -4.69 -2.76
CA LYS A 43 15.39 -5.00 -2.99
C LYS A 43 16.00 -4.13 -4.08
N SER A 44 15.27 -3.88 -5.18
CA SER A 44 15.76 -3.02 -6.28
C SER A 44 15.98 -1.56 -5.89
N LYS A 45 15.46 -1.11 -4.75
CA LYS A 45 15.59 0.26 -4.24
C LYS A 45 16.69 0.44 -3.19
N ARG A 46 17.26 -0.65 -2.67
CA ARG A 46 18.40 -0.61 -1.76
C ARG A 46 19.66 -0.86 -2.59
N LEU A 47 20.54 0.15 -2.63
CA LEU A 47 21.92 0.01 -3.09
C LEU A 47 22.65 -1.03 -2.23
#